data_AF-A0A1G5RPN5-F1
#
_entry.id   AF-A0A1G5RPN5-F1
#
_cell.length_a   1.000
_cell.length_b   1.000
_cell.length_c   1.000
_cell.angle_alpha   90.00
_cell.angle_beta   90.00
_cell.angle_gamma   90.00
#
_symmetry.space_group_name_H-M   'P 1'
#
loop_
_entity.id
_entity.type
_entity.pdbx_description
1 polymer ?
#
loop_
_entity_poly.entity_id
_entity_poly.type
_entity_poly.pdbx_seq_one_letter_code
_entity_poly.pdbx_strand_id
1 'polypeptide(L)'
;MIGKYEIDLYNNKVHYHLTVKRNITVLRGDSASGKSELIRLLSLYNSSPESSGITLKCEKNCNVLTEENWKLFIDTYEERIFFIDEGNSFLQSKEFAEKVKKANHYFVIVSREKMSQLPYSIEEIYGLRENREADKYRVAKRVYNEMYQLYGNSRPLLSAPTAVITEDSNSGNDFFNELYGSKCVSANGKSNIKKMLAQATEDNVLAIVDGAAFGPEMQGCMEYITTSPKEVRIYAPESFEYLILKSGVVQVPSEILEETWNYSDSRDYFSWEEFYTHELCERTRNSVCQYSKKRLNDYYLTKGSVEKIKKILPDDIK
;
A
#
# COMPACT_ATOMS: atom_id res chain seq x y z
N MET A 1 -11.47 5.49 10.38
CA MET A 1 -10.50 5.08 11.41
C MET A 1 -9.17 5.67 11.02
N ILE A 2 -8.58 6.45 11.92
CA ILE A 2 -7.22 6.99 11.81
C ILE A 2 -6.32 6.29 12.83
N GLY A 3 -5.02 6.39 12.68
CA GLY A 3 -4.04 5.98 13.66
C GLY A 3 -3.10 4.86 13.21
N LYS A 4 -2.04 4.68 13.98
CA LYS A 4 -1.10 3.58 13.85
C LYS A 4 -1.22 2.70 15.10
N TYR A 5 -1.36 1.40 14.90
CA TYR A 5 -1.66 0.45 15.97
C TYR A 5 -0.64 -0.66 16.00
N GLU A 6 -0.07 -0.89 17.18
CA GLU A 6 0.76 -2.03 17.48
C GLU A 6 -0.11 -3.18 18.03
N ILE A 7 0.15 -4.39 17.57
CA ILE A 7 -0.60 -5.60 17.89
C ILE A 7 0.38 -6.67 18.35
N ASP A 8 0.27 -7.06 19.62
CA ASP A 8 0.98 -8.21 20.18
C ASP A 8 -0.01 -9.35 20.42
N LEU A 9 0.14 -10.47 19.70
CA LEU A 9 -0.64 -11.68 19.89
C LEU A 9 0.27 -12.85 20.25
N TYR A 10 0.03 -13.48 21.40
CA TYR A 10 1.10 -14.29 21.96
C TYR A 10 0.59 -15.40 22.92
N ASN A 11 1.29 -16.55 22.95
CA ASN A 11 1.12 -17.62 23.95
C ASN A 11 2.48 -18.17 24.41
N ASN A 12 2.54 -19.20 25.25
CA ASN A 12 3.81 -19.75 25.74
C ASN A 12 4.81 -20.22 24.65
N LYS A 13 4.38 -20.45 23.40
CA LYS A 13 5.21 -20.94 22.29
C LYS A 13 5.57 -19.88 21.26
N VAL A 14 4.67 -18.95 20.96
CA VAL A 14 4.83 -17.97 19.87
C VAL A 14 4.41 -16.56 20.28
N HIS A 15 5.05 -15.56 19.67
CA HIS A 15 4.73 -14.13 19.77
C HIS A 15 4.65 -13.57 18.34
N TYR A 16 3.58 -12.86 18.02
CA TYR A 16 3.46 -12.04 16.82
C TYR A 16 3.41 -10.57 17.20
N HIS A 17 4.28 -9.76 16.60
CA HIS A 17 4.28 -8.31 16.72
C HIS A 17 4.02 -7.70 15.35
N LEU A 18 2.91 -6.97 15.23
CA LEU A 18 2.45 -6.37 13.97
C LEU A 18 2.15 -4.89 14.18
N THR A 19 2.46 -4.07 13.19
CA THR A 19 2.14 -2.65 13.10
C THR A 19 1.20 -2.40 11.92
N VAL A 20 0.01 -1.85 12.16
CA VAL A 20 -0.93 -1.47 11.09
C VAL A 20 -1.22 0.03 11.13
N LYS A 21 -1.26 0.69 9.97
CA LYS A 21 -1.36 2.17 9.89
C LYS A 21 -2.27 2.70 8.79
N ARG A 22 -2.94 1.83 8.04
CA ARG A 22 -3.90 2.21 6.99
C ARG A 22 -4.91 1.09 6.75
N ASN A 23 -5.91 1.39 5.91
CA ASN A 23 -7.12 0.58 5.74
C ASN A 23 -6.83 -0.90 5.45
N ILE A 24 -5.84 -1.21 4.60
CA ILE A 24 -5.52 -2.59 4.23
C ILE A 24 -4.03 -2.88 4.41
N THR A 25 -3.73 -3.94 5.14
CA THR A 25 -2.41 -4.56 5.28
C THR A 25 -2.48 -6.00 4.78
N VAL A 26 -1.56 -6.40 3.89
CA VAL A 26 -1.53 -7.72 3.27
C VAL A 26 -0.34 -8.52 3.77
N LEU A 27 -0.61 -9.68 4.35
CA LEU A 27 0.39 -10.67 4.76
C LEU A 27 0.53 -11.74 3.68
N ARG A 28 1.73 -11.84 3.10
CA ARG A 28 2.10 -12.73 2.00
C ARG A 28 3.29 -13.62 2.37
N GLY A 29 3.62 -14.55 1.48
CA GLY A 29 4.78 -15.44 1.60
C GLY A 29 4.39 -16.92 1.64
N ASP A 30 5.41 -17.77 1.66
CA ASP A 30 5.26 -19.21 1.48
C ASP A 30 4.55 -19.90 2.64
N SER A 31 4.18 -21.16 2.39
CA SER A 31 3.61 -22.06 3.40
C SER A 31 4.55 -22.18 4.60
N ALA A 32 3.97 -22.37 5.80
CA ALA A 32 4.70 -22.55 7.06
C ALA A 32 5.47 -21.33 7.61
N SER A 33 5.06 -20.11 7.25
CA SER A 33 5.63 -18.85 7.79
C SER A 33 4.86 -18.27 9.01
N GLY A 34 4.00 -19.07 9.65
CA GLY A 34 3.23 -18.65 10.83
C GLY A 34 1.96 -17.83 10.56
N LYS A 35 1.63 -17.48 9.31
CA LYS A 35 0.43 -16.69 8.97
C LYS A 35 -0.89 -17.35 9.40
N SER A 36 -1.11 -18.61 9.04
CA SER A 36 -2.33 -19.34 9.45
C SER A 36 -2.36 -19.58 10.97
N GLU A 37 -1.21 -19.72 11.62
CA GLU A 37 -1.12 -19.85 13.08
C GLU A 37 -1.50 -18.53 13.78
N LEU A 38 -1.09 -17.38 13.24
CA LEU A 38 -1.54 -16.06 13.69
C LEU A 38 -3.07 -15.96 13.68
N ILE A 39 -3.71 -16.31 12.55
CA ILE A 39 -5.18 -16.28 12.44
C ILE A 39 -5.84 -17.28 13.40
N ARG A 40 -5.31 -18.50 13.49
CA ARG A 40 -5.81 -19.54 14.39
C ARG A 40 -5.77 -19.10 15.85
N LEU A 41 -4.68 -18.50 16.30
CA LEU A 41 -4.55 -18.01 17.68
C LEU A 41 -5.51 -16.86 17.96
N LEU A 42 -5.69 -15.94 17.01
CA LEU A 42 -6.63 -14.84 17.19
C LEU A 42 -8.08 -15.36 17.24
N SER A 43 -8.43 -16.34 16.41
CA SER A 43 -9.76 -16.98 16.42
C SER A 43 -10.05 -17.69 17.74
N LEU A 44 -9.06 -18.42 18.29
CA LEU A 44 -9.17 -19.04 19.62
C LEU A 44 -9.34 -17.99 20.72
N TYR A 45 -8.56 -16.91 20.68
CA TYR A 45 -8.71 -15.80 21.61
C TYR A 45 -10.11 -15.18 21.51
N ASN A 46 -10.61 -14.91 20.29
CA ASN A 46 -11.94 -14.32 20.08
C ASN A 46 -13.08 -15.22 20.60
N SER A 47 -12.92 -16.54 20.52
CA SER A 47 -13.93 -17.50 20.97
C SER A 47 -13.93 -17.72 22.48
N SER A 48 -12.76 -17.68 23.12
CA SER A 48 -12.62 -17.93 24.56
C SER A 48 -11.39 -17.23 25.16
N PRO A 49 -11.46 -15.91 25.41
CA PRO A 49 -10.30 -15.13 25.87
C PRO A 49 -9.68 -15.69 27.15
N GLU A 50 -10.49 -15.98 28.17
CA GLU A 50 -10.03 -16.37 29.52
C GLU A 50 -9.37 -17.76 29.57
N SER A 51 -9.81 -18.70 28.74
CA SER A 51 -9.35 -20.09 28.77
C SER A 51 -8.38 -20.46 27.65
N SER A 52 -8.18 -19.59 26.65
CA SER A 52 -7.32 -19.86 25.49
C SER A 52 -5.83 -19.96 25.84
N GLY A 53 -5.38 -19.34 26.94
CA GLY A 53 -3.95 -19.18 27.26
C GLY A 53 -3.22 -18.24 26.28
N ILE A 54 -3.97 -17.43 25.53
CA ILE A 54 -3.48 -16.46 24.54
C ILE A 54 -3.69 -15.06 25.09
N THR A 55 -2.70 -14.19 24.90
CA THR A 55 -2.83 -12.76 25.20
C THR A 55 -2.82 -11.97 23.91
N LEU A 56 -3.78 -11.07 23.78
CA LEU A 56 -3.82 -10.03 22.76
C LEU A 56 -3.63 -8.67 23.44
N LYS A 57 -2.66 -7.88 22.97
CA LYS A 57 -2.52 -6.47 23.33
C LYS A 57 -2.64 -5.63 22.06
N CYS A 58 -3.64 -4.77 22.03
CA CYS A 58 -3.83 -3.73 21.03
C CYS A 58 -4.77 -2.69 21.63
N GLU A 59 -4.64 -1.43 21.20
CA GLU A 59 -5.59 -0.38 21.57
C GLU A 59 -6.99 -0.63 20.99
N LYS A 60 -7.06 -1.30 19.83
CA LYS A 60 -8.31 -1.60 19.13
C LYS A 60 -8.64 -3.08 19.21
N ASN A 61 -9.94 -3.39 19.09
CA ASN A 61 -10.39 -4.78 19.09
C ASN A 61 -9.94 -5.48 17.79
N CYS A 62 -9.30 -6.63 17.94
CA CYS A 62 -8.90 -7.48 16.81
C CYS A 62 -9.84 -8.68 16.69
N ASN A 63 -10.41 -8.88 15.50
CA ASN A 63 -11.33 -9.99 15.23
C ASN A 63 -11.03 -10.71 13.93
N VAL A 64 -11.21 -12.03 13.91
CA VAL A 64 -11.17 -12.80 12.67
C VAL A 64 -12.52 -12.73 11.95
N LEU A 65 -12.50 -12.41 10.65
CA LEU A 65 -13.68 -12.55 9.79
C LEU A 65 -13.68 -13.90 9.07
N THR A 66 -14.86 -14.48 8.96
CA THR A 66 -15.15 -15.75 8.27
C THR A 66 -16.26 -15.56 7.26
N GLU A 67 -16.47 -16.56 6.41
CA GLU A 67 -17.58 -16.61 5.46
C GLU A 67 -18.94 -16.31 6.10
N GLU A 68 -19.18 -16.77 7.34
CA GLU A 68 -20.49 -16.62 7.97
C GLU A 68 -20.70 -15.24 8.62
N ASN A 69 -19.64 -14.56 9.05
CA ASN A 69 -19.76 -13.41 9.96
C ASN A 69 -19.41 -12.06 9.34
N TRP A 70 -18.69 -12.04 8.20
CA TRP A 70 -17.99 -10.84 7.76
C TRP A 70 -18.92 -9.64 7.52
N LYS A 71 -20.10 -9.86 6.92
CA LYS A 71 -21.07 -8.79 6.65
C LYS A 71 -21.58 -8.17 7.94
N LEU A 72 -22.05 -9.02 8.86
CA LEU A 72 -22.59 -8.59 10.14
C LEU A 72 -21.53 -7.82 10.94
N PHE A 73 -20.28 -8.30 10.94
CA PHE A 73 -19.23 -7.71 11.74
C PHE A 73 -18.79 -6.34 11.21
N ILE A 74 -18.64 -6.20 9.89
CA ILE A 74 -18.31 -4.91 9.27
C ILE A 74 -19.46 -3.90 9.47
N ASP A 75 -20.71 -4.34 9.46
CA ASP A 75 -21.87 -3.44 9.58
C ASP A 75 -22.20 -3.06 11.04
N THR A 76 -21.88 -3.94 12.00
CA THR A 76 -22.28 -3.74 13.41
C THR A 76 -21.25 -2.96 14.21
N TYR A 77 -19.97 -3.15 13.90
CA TYR A 77 -18.89 -2.59 14.71
C TYR A 77 -18.29 -1.35 14.05
N GLU A 78 -17.52 -0.61 14.84
CA GLU A 78 -16.64 0.45 14.36
C GLU A 78 -15.27 0.33 15.02
N GLU A 79 -14.25 0.91 14.38
CA GLU A 79 -12.88 1.02 14.88
C GLU A 79 -12.27 -0.33 15.33
N ARG A 80 -12.40 -1.32 14.46
CA ARG A 80 -11.82 -2.66 14.64
C ARG A 80 -10.74 -2.97 13.62
N ILE A 81 -9.83 -3.85 14.02
CA ILE A 81 -8.83 -4.45 13.14
C ILE A 81 -9.30 -5.86 12.81
N PHE A 82 -9.70 -6.08 11.58
CA PHE A 82 -10.19 -7.36 11.10
C PHE A 82 -9.09 -8.17 10.44
N PHE A 83 -8.94 -9.42 10.87
CA PHE A 83 -8.00 -10.38 10.31
C PHE A 83 -8.75 -11.37 9.42
N ILE A 84 -8.23 -11.65 8.24
CA ILE A 84 -8.86 -12.54 7.26
C ILE A 84 -7.84 -13.56 6.80
N ASP A 85 -8.18 -14.85 6.90
CA ASP A 85 -7.32 -15.92 6.39
C ASP A 85 -7.48 -16.13 4.88
N GLU A 86 -6.50 -16.80 4.29
CA GLU A 86 -6.59 -17.26 2.91
C GLU A 86 -7.73 -18.29 2.75
N GLY A 87 -8.40 -18.28 1.60
CA GLY A 87 -9.49 -19.23 1.29
C GLY A 87 -10.91 -18.71 1.53
N ASN A 88 -11.08 -17.52 2.11
CA ASN A 88 -12.37 -16.85 2.16
C ASN A 88 -12.73 -16.30 0.77
N SER A 89 -13.74 -16.89 0.14
CA SER A 89 -14.25 -16.56 -1.20
C SER A 89 -14.77 -15.12 -1.30
N PHE A 90 -15.30 -14.56 -0.21
CA PHE A 90 -15.77 -13.17 -0.19
C PHE A 90 -14.67 -12.15 -0.49
N LEU A 91 -13.38 -12.46 -0.24
CA LEU A 91 -12.25 -11.57 -0.53
C LEU A 91 -12.18 -11.15 -2.00
N GLN A 92 -12.68 -11.99 -2.91
CA GLN A 92 -12.70 -11.73 -4.35
C GLN A 92 -13.99 -11.04 -4.81
N SER A 93 -14.96 -10.82 -3.92
CA SER A 93 -16.28 -10.30 -4.26
C SER A 93 -16.30 -8.77 -4.37
N LYS A 94 -17.18 -8.26 -5.26
CA LYS A 94 -17.49 -6.83 -5.36
C LYS A 94 -18.10 -6.29 -4.07
N GLU A 95 -18.99 -7.09 -3.48
CA GLU A 95 -19.70 -6.73 -2.26
C GLU A 95 -18.73 -6.46 -1.09
N PHE A 96 -17.70 -7.31 -0.93
CA PHE A 96 -16.68 -7.10 0.08
C PHE A 96 -15.91 -5.80 -0.15
N ALA A 97 -15.44 -5.56 -1.38
CA ALA A 97 -14.71 -4.34 -1.72
C ALA A 97 -15.55 -3.06 -1.49
N GLU A 98 -16.84 -3.10 -1.82
CA GLU A 98 -17.76 -1.98 -1.59
C GLU A 98 -17.97 -1.70 -0.09
N LYS A 99 -18.01 -2.74 0.74
CA LYS A 99 -18.12 -2.60 2.20
C LYS A 99 -16.82 -2.07 2.81
N VAL A 100 -15.67 -2.61 2.42
CA VAL A 100 -14.34 -2.14 2.88
C VAL A 100 -14.12 -0.67 2.51
N LYS A 101 -14.54 -0.24 1.32
CA LYS A 101 -14.35 1.14 0.85
C LYS A 101 -14.96 2.21 1.79
N LYS A 102 -16.01 1.87 2.54
CA LYS A 102 -16.72 2.79 3.44
C LYS A 102 -16.58 2.40 4.92
N ALA A 103 -15.69 1.45 5.20
CA ALA A 103 -15.55 0.86 6.51
C ALA A 103 -14.72 1.74 7.46
N ASN A 104 -15.19 1.87 8.70
CA ASN A 104 -14.42 2.47 9.79
C ASN A 104 -13.54 1.40 10.48
N HIS A 105 -12.74 0.69 9.69
CA HIS A 105 -11.97 -0.47 10.13
C HIS A 105 -10.63 -0.54 9.41
N TYR A 106 -9.67 -1.27 9.98
CA TYR A 106 -8.48 -1.74 9.27
C TYR A 106 -8.60 -3.25 9.02
N PHE A 107 -8.00 -3.73 7.93
CA PHE A 107 -8.07 -5.10 7.47
C PHE A 107 -6.66 -5.67 7.28
N VAL A 108 -6.34 -6.73 8.02
CA VAL A 108 -5.14 -7.53 7.86
C VAL A 108 -5.50 -8.80 7.10
N ILE A 109 -5.07 -8.90 5.85
CA ILE A 109 -5.47 -9.97 4.95
C ILE A 109 -4.29 -10.89 4.68
N VAL A 110 -4.42 -12.16 5.07
CA VAL A 110 -3.53 -13.23 4.64
C VAL A 110 -4.02 -13.73 3.29
N SER A 111 -3.26 -13.48 2.22
CA SER A 111 -3.63 -13.99 0.89
C SER A 111 -2.45 -14.00 -0.07
N ARG A 112 -2.33 -15.08 -0.84
CA ARG A 112 -1.42 -15.17 -1.99
C ARG A 112 -2.08 -14.72 -3.28
N GLU A 113 -3.41 -14.65 -3.30
CA GLU A 113 -4.17 -14.33 -4.48
C GLU A 113 -4.16 -12.82 -4.76
N LYS A 114 -4.33 -12.49 -6.03
CA LYS A 114 -4.55 -11.11 -6.46
C LYS A 114 -5.96 -10.68 -6.02
N MET A 115 -6.06 -9.58 -5.30
CA MET A 115 -7.33 -8.97 -4.87
C MET A 115 -7.58 -7.69 -5.69
N SER A 116 -7.91 -7.85 -6.96
CA SER A 116 -8.00 -6.72 -7.93
C SER A 116 -9.00 -5.64 -7.54
N GLN A 117 -9.97 -5.98 -6.69
CA GLN A 117 -11.05 -5.09 -6.26
C GLN A 117 -10.67 -4.19 -5.08
N LEU A 118 -9.57 -4.51 -4.39
CA LEU A 118 -9.09 -3.78 -3.22
C LEU A 118 -7.82 -2.98 -3.59
N PRO A 119 -7.84 -1.65 -3.54
CA PRO A 119 -6.65 -0.84 -3.67
C PRO A 119 -5.89 -0.89 -2.33
N TYR A 120 -4.79 -1.63 -2.29
CA TYR A 120 -3.86 -1.60 -1.16
C TYR A 120 -2.49 -1.11 -1.61
N SER A 121 -1.78 -0.49 -0.67
CA SER A 121 -0.47 0.10 -0.94
C SER A 121 0.60 -0.97 -1.11
N ILE A 122 1.56 -0.71 -2.00
CA ILE A 122 2.75 -1.55 -2.14
C ILE A 122 3.57 -1.62 -0.84
N GLU A 123 3.53 -0.57 -0.02
CA GLU A 123 4.21 -0.50 1.27
C GLU A 123 3.53 -1.35 2.34
N GLU A 124 2.28 -1.76 2.09
CA GLU A 124 1.47 -2.55 3.03
C GLU A 124 1.45 -4.04 2.68
N ILE A 125 2.45 -4.50 1.94
CA ILE A 125 2.61 -5.89 1.59
C ILE A 125 3.81 -6.45 2.36
N TYR A 126 3.52 -7.33 3.32
CA TYR A 126 4.51 -7.85 4.25
C TYR A 126 4.61 -9.37 4.19
N GLY A 127 5.79 -9.90 4.52
CA GLY A 127 5.95 -11.28 4.96
C GLY A 127 6.00 -11.36 6.48
N LEU A 128 5.87 -12.57 7.02
CA LEU A 128 6.20 -12.87 8.42
C LEU A 128 7.51 -13.63 8.48
N ARG A 129 8.39 -13.24 9.40
CA ARG A 129 9.65 -13.94 9.67
C ARG A 129 9.91 -14.04 11.16
N GLU A 130 10.67 -15.06 11.54
CA GLU A 130 11.20 -15.18 12.88
C GLU A 130 12.30 -14.14 13.12
N ASN A 131 12.19 -13.36 14.20
CA ASN A 131 13.22 -12.41 14.60
C ASN A 131 14.38 -13.15 15.28
N ARG A 132 15.47 -13.33 14.53
CA ARG A 132 16.69 -14.03 14.97
C ARG A 132 17.54 -13.24 15.97
N GLU A 133 17.26 -11.95 16.19
CA GLU A 133 17.97 -11.19 17.23
C GLU A 133 17.52 -11.56 18.65
N ALA A 134 16.31 -12.12 18.78
CA ALA A 134 15.83 -12.73 20.02
C ALA A 134 16.69 -13.94 20.47
N ASP A 135 17.42 -14.57 19.55
CA ASP A 135 18.32 -15.71 19.83
C ASP A 135 19.66 -15.29 20.47
N LYS A 136 19.98 -13.99 20.54
CA LYS A 136 21.17 -13.50 21.29
C LYS A 136 21.06 -13.79 22.79
N TYR A 137 19.86 -14.08 23.29
CA TYR A 137 19.62 -14.63 24.61
C TYR A 137 19.39 -16.14 24.47
N ARG A 138 20.38 -16.94 24.91
CA ARG A 138 20.47 -18.43 24.80
C ARG A 138 19.29 -19.26 25.36
N VAL A 139 18.15 -18.68 25.71
CA VAL A 139 16.94 -19.35 26.20
C VAL A 139 15.67 -18.66 25.68
N ALA A 140 15.52 -18.49 24.37
CA ALA A 140 14.21 -18.10 23.84
C ALA A 140 13.24 -19.29 23.95
N LYS A 141 12.38 -19.31 24.98
CA LYS A 141 11.29 -20.30 25.12
C LYS A 141 10.19 -20.14 24.06
N ARG A 142 10.30 -19.13 23.20
CA ARG A 142 9.23 -18.60 22.37
C ARG A 142 9.74 -18.11 21.03
N VAL A 143 9.04 -18.46 19.95
CA VAL A 143 9.32 -17.98 18.60
C VAL A 143 8.71 -16.59 18.42
N TYR A 144 9.54 -15.59 18.13
CA TYR A 144 9.11 -14.20 17.90
C TYR A 144 8.98 -13.95 16.40
N ASN A 145 7.81 -13.50 15.97
CA ASN A 145 7.48 -13.22 14.59
C ASN A 145 7.22 -11.73 14.40
N GLU A 146 7.80 -11.16 13.35
CA GLU A 146 7.62 -9.77 12.95
C GLU A 146 7.28 -9.66 11.46
N MET A 147 6.66 -8.55 11.09
CA MET A 147 6.42 -8.20 9.69
C MET A 147 7.66 -7.61 9.04
N TYR A 148 7.88 -7.94 7.78
CA TYR A 148 8.88 -7.27 6.94
C TYR A 148 8.28 -6.96 5.57
N GLN A 149 8.53 -5.75 5.04
CA GLN A 149 7.99 -5.35 3.73
C GLN A 149 8.58 -6.22 2.62
N LEU A 150 7.72 -6.77 1.76
CA LEU A 150 8.14 -7.55 0.59
C LEU A 150 8.62 -6.64 -0.54
N TYR A 151 8.04 -5.45 -0.65
CA TYR A 151 8.32 -4.49 -1.71
C TYR A 151 8.71 -3.14 -1.08
N GLY A 152 9.92 -3.09 -0.53
CA GLY A 152 10.39 -1.92 0.24
C GLY A 152 11.36 -1.01 -0.49
N ASN A 153 12.00 -1.43 -1.59
CA ASN A 153 12.94 -0.62 -2.36
C ASN A 153 13.16 -1.25 -3.74
N SER A 154 12.84 -0.53 -4.82
CA SER A 154 13.23 -0.94 -6.18
C SER A 154 14.73 -0.78 -6.35
N ARG A 155 15.40 -1.73 -7.04
CA ARG A 155 16.79 -1.52 -7.47
C ARG A 155 16.88 -0.24 -8.30
N PRO A 156 17.95 0.55 -8.15
CA PRO A 156 18.11 1.72 -8.96
C PRO A 156 18.29 1.34 -10.43
N LEU A 157 17.85 2.22 -11.33
CA LEU A 157 18.25 2.12 -12.73
C LEU A 157 19.76 2.39 -12.81
N LEU A 158 20.46 1.55 -13.54
CA LEU A 158 21.85 1.69 -13.95
C LEU A 158 22.00 2.71 -15.08
N SER A 159 20.93 2.99 -15.82
CA SER A 159 20.93 3.94 -16.93
C SER A 159 19.61 4.69 -17.08
N ALA A 160 19.66 5.87 -17.73
CA ALA A 160 18.48 6.69 -17.92
C ALA A 160 17.39 5.95 -18.72
N PRO A 161 16.10 6.10 -18.37
CA PRO A 161 15.03 5.38 -19.04
C PRO A 161 14.91 5.78 -20.51
N THR A 162 14.77 4.78 -21.37
CA THR A 162 14.51 4.92 -22.79
C THR A 162 13.02 4.82 -23.12
N ALA A 163 12.24 4.18 -22.24
CA ALA A 163 10.78 4.24 -22.22
C ALA A 163 10.25 4.53 -20.81
N VAL A 164 9.18 5.33 -20.72
CA VAL A 164 8.46 5.64 -19.47
C VAL A 164 6.98 5.28 -19.64
N ILE A 165 6.42 4.53 -18.71
CA ILE A 165 5.03 4.10 -18.71
C ILE A 165 4.34 4.64 -17.45
N THR A 166 3.33 5.49 -17.59
CA THR A 166 2.52 5.96 -16.46
C THR A 166 1.28 5.08 -16.27
N GLU A 167 0.76 5.01 -15.04
CA GLU A 167 -0.44 4.22 -14.74
C GLU A 167 -1.67 4.66 -15.55
N ASP A 168 -2.02 5.94 -15.50
CA ASP A 168 -3.20 6.49 -16.15
C ASP A 168 -2.84 7.64 -17.09
N SER A 169 -3.84 8.33 -17.62
CA SER A 169 -3.71 9.47 -18.55
C SER A 169 -4.13 10.79 -17.90
N ASN A 170 -4.03 10.88 -16.57
CA ASN A 170 -4.44 12.03 -15.78
C ASN A 170 -3.28 13.01 -15.53
N SER A 171 -3.42 13.88 -14.53
CA SER A 171 -2.45 14.91 -14.14
C SER A 171 -1.00 14.42 -13.96
N GLY A 172 -0.79 13.23 -13.39
CA GLY A 172 0.54 12.64 -13.26
C GLY A 172 1.17 12.37 -14.62
N ASN A 173 0.38 11.83 -15.57
CA ASN A 173 0.81 11.65 -16.95
C ASN A 173 1.10 12.99 -17.64
N ASP A 174 0.31 14.03 -17.43
CA ASP A 174 0.61 15.37 -17.98
C ASP A 174 2.00 15.86 -17.52
N PHE A 175 2.33 15.70 -16.24
CA PHE A 175 3.64 16.08 -15.70
C PHE A 175 4.78 15.24 -16.25
N PHE A 176 4.64 13.91 -16.27
CA PHE A 176 5.70 13.02 -16.75
C PHE A 176 5.90 13.10 -18.27
N ASN A 177 4.85 13.45 -19.03
CA ASN A 177 5.00 13.80 -20.44
C ASN A 177 5.82 15.06 -20.64
N GLU A 178 5.65 16.10 -19.80
CA GLU A 178 6.53 17.28 -19.84
C GLU A 178 7.97 16.92 -19.49
N LEU A 179 8.18 16.00 -18.53
CA LEU A 179 9.52 15.61 -18.08
C LEU A 179 10.29 14.73 -19.07
N TYR A 180 9.62 13.77 -19.72
CA TYR A 180 10.27 12.75 -20.56
C TYR A 180 9.91 12.84 -22.05
N GLY A 181 8.98 13.72 -22.43
CA GLY A 181 8.55 13.93 -23.80
C GLY A 181 7.99 12.66 -24.46
N SER A 182 8.41 12.39 -25.69
CA SER A 182 7.90 11.28 -26.51
C SER A 182 8.22 9.88 -25.97
N LYS A 183 9.04 9.76 -24.91
CA LYS A 183 9.34 8.49 -24.25
C LYS A 183 8.23 8.05 -23.30
N CYS A 184 7.36 8.97 -22.90
CA CYS A 184 6.31 8.73 -21.91
C CYS A 184 5.01 8.31 -22.60
N VAL A 185 4.44 7.19 -22.13
CA VAL A 185 3.17 6.65 -22.61
C VAL A 185 2.30 6.22 -21.44
N SER A 186 0.98 6.34 -21.60
CA SER A 186 0.03 5.92 -20.57
C SER A 186 -0.39 4.46 -20.74
N ALA A 187 -0.50 3.74 -19.62
CA ALA A 187 -1.10 2.42 -19.54
C ALA A 187 -2.62 2.40 -19.50
N ASN A 188 -3.27 3.55 -19.32
CA ASN A 188 -4.72 3.64 -19.21
C ASN A 188 -5.30 2.68 -18.14
N GLY A 189 -4.62 2.60 -17.00
CA GLY A 189 -5.01 1.85 -15.81
C GLY A 189 -3.95 0.85 -15.34
N LYS A 190 -3.84 0.68 -14.02
CA LYS A 190 -2.87 -0.23 -13.37
C LYS A 190 -2.81 -1.64 -13.92
N SER A 191 -3.95 -2.22 -14.29
CA SER A 191 -4.02 -3.59 -14.80
C SER A 191 -3.27 -3.80 -16.12
N ASN A 192 -2.97 -2.73 -16.85
CA ASN A 192 -2.25 -2.78 -18.13
C ASN A 192 -0.74 -2.64 -17.98
N ILE A 193 -0.22 -2.25 -16.81
CA ILE A 193 1.21 -1.99 -16.61
C ILE A 193 2.06 -3.22 -16.97
N LYS A 194 1.73 -4.40 -16.42
CA LYS A 194 2.46 -5.64 -16.74
C LYS A 194 2.49 -5.94 -18.25
N LYS A 195 1.36 -5.73 -18.93
CA LYS A 195 1.26 -5.96 -20.37
C LYS A 195 2.17 -5.00 -21.14
N MET A 196 2.17 -3.72 -20.79
CA MET A 196 3.02 -2.73 -21.46
C MET A 196 4.50 -2.95 -21.19
N LEU A 197 4.87 -3.29 -19.96
CA LEU A 197 6.24 -3.70 -19.63
C LEU A 197 6.72 -4.84 -20.54
N ALA A 198 5.88 -5.86 -20.74
CA ALA A 198 6.20 -6.98 -21.62
C ALA A 198 6.28 -6.60 -23.12
N GLN A 199 5.52 -5.60 -23.55
CA GLN A 199 5.42 -5.15 -24.94
C GLN A 199 6.43 -4.07 -25.34
N ALA A 200 7.00 -3.36 -24.36
CA ALA A 200 8.02 -2.33 -24.62
C ALA A 200 9.17 -2.92 -25.45
N THR A 201 9.65 -2.20 -26.46
CA THR A 201 10.77 -2.66 -27.30
C THR A 201 12.12 -2.28 -26.71
N GLU A 202 12.12 -1.31 -25.81
CA GLU A 202 13.26 -0.71 -25.17
C GLU A 202 13.84 -1.60 -24.06
N ASP A 203 15.15 -1.49 -23.83
CA ASP A 203 15.84 -2.26 -22.80
C ASP A 203 15.78 -1.62 -21.41
N ASN A 204 15.55 -0.30 -21.32
CA ASN A 204 15.51 0.46 -20.06
C ASN A 204 14.13 1.10 -19.86
N VAL A 205 13.27 0.42 -19.12
CA VAL A 205 11.85 0.78 -19.00
C VAL A 205 11.54 1.20 -17.57
N LEU A 206 11.02 2.42 -17.41
CA LEU A 206 10.52 2.93 -16.14
C LEU A 206 8.99 2.92 -16.13
N ALA A 207 8.37 2.21 -15.21
CA ALA A 207 6.95 2.37 -14.91
C ALA A 207 6.78 3.31 -13.71
N ILE A 208 5.87 4.28 -13.82
CA ILE A 208 5.50 5.19 -12.73
C ILE A 208 4.03 4.96 -12.39
N VAL A 209 3.77 4.56 -11.14
CA VAL A 209 2.45 4.07 -10.71
C VAL A 209 2.02 4.66 -9.37
N ASP A 210 0.72 4.66 -9.08
CA ASP A 210 0.19 5.17 -7.81
C ASP A 210 0.33 4.08 -6.73
N GLY A 211 1.44 4.17 -5.99
CA GLY A 211 1.88 3.17 -5.00
C GLY A 211 0.87 2.90 -3.90
N ALA A 212 0.03 3.88 -3.54
CA ALA A 212 -1.04 3.72 -2.55
C ALA A 212 -2.11 2.70 -2.96
N ALA A 213 -2.23 2.39 -4.25
CA ALA A 213 -3.29 1.51 -4.80
C ALA A 213 -2.79 0.43 -5.78
N PHE A 214 -1.48 0.38 -6.06
CA PHE A 214 -0.87 -0.53 -7.03
C PHE A 214 -0.56 -1.94 -6.48
N GLY A 215 -0.72 -2.18 -5.17
CA GLY A 215 -0.41 -3.46 -4.53
C GLY A 215 -0.95 -4.72 -5.23
N PRO A 216 -2.20 -4.75 -5.72
CA PRO A 216 -2.75 -5.89 -6.47
C PRO A 216 -1.96 -6.29 -7.72
N GLU A 217 -1.28 -5.35 -8.37
CA GLU A 217 -0.53 -5.59 -9.61
C GLU A 217 0.95 -5.90 -9.36
N MET A 218 1.45 -5.58 -8.16
CA MET A 218 2.87 -5.58 -7.85
C MET A 218 3.52 -6.95 -8.05
N GLN A 219 2.90 -8.03 -7.53
CA GLN A 219 3.44 -9.37 -7.70
C GLN A 219 3.62 -9.75 -9.17
N GLY A 220 2.58 -9.54 -9.98
CA GLY A 220 2.60 -9.92 -11.39
C GLY A 220 3.66 -9.15 -12.17
N CYS A 221 3.91 -7.89 -11.81
CA CYS A 221 4.96 -7.09 -12.41
C CYS A 221 6.35 -7.54 -11.93
N MET A 222 6.52 -7.83 -10.63
CA MET A 222 7.80 -8.30 -10.09
C MET A 222 8.24 -9.65 -10.63
N GLU A 223 7.30 -10.58 -10.86
CA GLU A 223 7.57 -11.84 -11.56
C GLU A 223 8.14 -11.62 -12.96
N TYR A 224 7.56 -10.66 -13.70
CA TYR A 224 8.08 -10.26 -15.01
C TYR A 224 9.47 -9.62 -14.90
N ILE A 225 9.64 -8.64 -14.01
CA ILE A 225 10.91 -7.91 -13.82
C ILE A 225 12.05 -8.88 -13.46
N THR A 226 11.79 -9.86 -12.59
CA THR A 226 12.81 -10.83 -12.13
C THR A 226 13.24 -11.81 -13.23
N THR A 227 12.38 -12.06 -14.21
CA THR A 227 12.63 -13.01 -15.32
C THR A 227 13.00 -12.33 -16.62
N SER A 228 12.81 -11.01 -16.73
CA SER A 228 13.12 -10.23 -17.92
C SER A 228 14.63 -10.00 -18.05
N PRO A 229 15.19 -10.09 -19.26
CA PRO A 229 16.56 -9.64 -19.52
C PRO A 229 16.70 -8.11 -19.55
N LYS A 230 15.57 -7.37 -19.56
CA LYS A 230 15.53 -5.91 -19.63
C LYS A 230 15.74 -5.27 -18.26
N GLU A 231 16.27 -4.06 -18.28
CA GLU A 231 16.37 -3.21 -17.12
C GLU A 231 15.01 -2.53 -16.88
N VAL A 232 14.19 -3.13 -16.01
CA VAL A 232 12.85 -2.63 -15.71
C VAL A 232 12.78 -2.16 -14.27
N ARG A 233 12.26 -0.94 -14.08
CA ARG A 233 12.00 -0.38 -12.75
C ARG A 233 10.56 0.08 -12.61
N ILE A 234 10.00 -0.15 -11.44
CA ILE A 234 8.75 0.48 -11.00
C ILE A 234 9.11 1.55 -9.97
N TYR A 235 8.79 2.80 -10.29
CA TYR A 235 8.74 3.89 -9.32
C TYR A 235 7.29 4.08 -8.86
N ALA A 236 7.05 3.87 -7.58
CA ALA A 236 5.72 3.87 -6.99
C ALA A 236 5.67 4.84 -5.80
N PRO A 237 5.63 6.17 -6.05
CA PRO A 237 5.30 7.13 -5.00
C PRO A 237 3.88 6.84 -4.48
N GLU A 238 3.52 7.35 -3.29
CA GLU A 238 2.14 7.19 -2.79
C GLU A 238 1.10 7.63 -3.83
N SER A 239 1.37 8.77 -4.49
CA SER A 239 0.64 9.28 -5.65
C SER A 239 1.40 10.43 -6.30
N PHE A 240 0.96 10.91 -7.47
CA PHE A 240 1.45 12.19 -8.00
C PHE A 240 1.08 13.39 -7.10
N GLU A 241 -0.10 13.39 -6.49
CA GLU A 241 -0.54 14.47 -5.59
C GLU A 241 0.38 14.57 -4.37
N TYR A 242 0.77 13.43 -3.81
CA TYR A 242 1.79 13.37 -2.77
C TYR A 242 3.11 14.03 -3.20
N LEU A 243 3.54 13.83 -4.46
CA LEU A 243 4.77 14.46 -4.97
C LEU A 243 4.64 16.00 -5.03
N ILE A 244 3.48 16.52 -5.45
CA ILE A 244 3.22 17.97 -5.44
C ILE A 244 3.32 18.51 -4.01
N LEU A 245 2.65 17.89 -3.05
CA LEU A 245 2.65 18.33 -1.65
C LEU A 245 4.06 18.23 -1.03
N LYS A 246 4.75 17.11 -1.23
CA LYS A 246 6.11 16.86 -0.74
C LYS A 246 7.14 17.82 -1.33
N SER A 247 6.96 18.26 -2.58
CA SER A 247 7.87 19.22 -3.21
C SER A 247 7.76 20.65 -2.65
N GLY A 248 6.72 20.94 -1.88
CA GLY A 248 6.43 22.29 -1.37
C GLY A 248 6.00 23.27 -2.46
N VAL A 249 5.55 22.77 -3.63
CA VAL A 249 4.83 23.59 -4.62
C VAL A 249 3.52 24.09 -4.01
N VAL A 250 2.82 23.23 -3.28
CA VAL A 250 1.71 23.59 -2.39
C VAL A 250 2.12 23.23 -0.97
N GLN A 251 2.03 24.18 -0.05
CA GLN A 251 2.51 24.02 1.33
C GLN A 251 1.49 23.30 2.20
N VAL A 252 1.98 22.31 2.96
CA VAL A 252 1.23 21.56 3.98
C VAL A 252 2.09 21.41 5.23
N PRO A 253 1.50 21.30 6.43
CA PRO A 253 2.22 20.82 7.61
C PRO A 253 2.91 19.48 7.31
N SER A 254 4.16 19.32 7.74
CA SER A 254 4.96 18.11 7.44
C SER A 254 4.31 16.84 8.00
N GLU A 255 3.60 16.97 9.12
CA GLU A 255 2.89 15.89 9.80
C GLU A 255 1.82 15.24 8.91
N ILE A 256 1.23 15.98 7.96
CA ILE A 256 0.27 15.42 6.99
C ILE A 256 0.93 14.35 6.11
N LEU A 257 2.22 14.52 5.80
CA LEU A 257 3.00 13.63 4.94
C LEU A 257 3.78 12.58 5.75
N GLU A 258 4.22 12.93 6.96
CA GLU A 258 5.04 12.06 7.81
C GLU A 258 4.19 11.11 8.67
N GLU A 259 3.02 11.58 9.10
CA GLU A 259 2.08 10.86 9.96
C GLU A 259 0.69 10.80 9.32
N THR A 260 0.61 10.54 8.02
CA THR A 260 -0.64 10.50 7.24
C THR A 260 -1.72 9.63 7.85
N TRP A 261 -1.34 8.56 8.58
CA TRP A 261 -2.27 7.70 9.31
C TRP A 261 -3.11 8.46 10.34
N ASN A 262 -2.63 9.58 10.88
CA ASN A 262 -3.38 10.42 11.83
C ASN A 262 -4.41 11.35 11.15
N TYR A 263 -4.41 11.43 9.81
CA TYR A 263 -5.26 12.36 9.05
C TYR A 263 -6.16 11.66 8.03
N SER A 264 -5.71 10.55 7.44
CA SER A 264 -6.47 9.80 6.44
C SER A 264 -7.45 8.84 7.10
N ASP A 265 -8.71 9.26 7.24
CA ASP A 265 -9.77 8.41 7.77
C ASP A 265 -10.18 7.33 6.76
N SER A 266 -10.13 6.06 7.18
CA SER A 266 -10.50 4.89 6.37
C SER A 266 -11.94 4.90 5.81
N ARG A 267 -12.85 5.65 6.42
CA ARG A 267 -14.25 5.78 5.98
C ARG A 267 -14.39 6.79 4.83
N ASP A 268 -13.56 7.84 4.86
CA ASP A 268 -13.61 8.94 3.90
C ASP A 268 -12.69 8.67 2.70
N TYR A 269 -11.56 7.99 2.93
CA TYR A 269 -10.55 7.72 1.93
C TYR A 269 -10.19 6.23 1.89
N PHE A 270 -10.37 5.62 0.72
CA PHE A 270 -10.03 4.22 0.50
C PHE A 270 -8.52 4.00 0.41
N SER A 271 -7.80 5.01 -0.10
CA SER A 271 -6.34 5.02 -0.21
C SER A 271 -5.78 6.39 0.19
N TRP A 272 -4.49 6.45 0.48
CA TRP A 272 -3.83 7.73 0.73
C TRP A 272 -3.77 8.63 -0.52
N GLU A 273 -3.84 8.08 -1.73
CA GLU A 273 -4.02 8.87 -2.95
C GLU A 273 -5.32 9.69 -2.92
N GLU A 274 -6.45 9.09 -2.51
CA GLU A 274 -7.72 9.81 -2.38
C GLU A 274 -7.60 10.94 -1.34
N PHE A 275 -6.89 10.70 -0.23
CA PHE A 275 -6.60 11.71 0.79
C PHE A 275 -5.73 12.87 0.26
N TYR A 276 -4.60 12.58 -0.38
CA TYR A 276 -3.72 13.62 -0.93
C TYR A 276 -4.38 14.41 -2.06
N THR A 277 -5.20 13.74 -2.87
CA THR A 277 -6.03 14.39 -3.89
C THR A 277 -6.99 15.39 -3.25
N HIS A 278 -7.71 14.96 -2.20
CA HIS A 278 -8.60 15.85 -1.46
C HIS A 278 -7.85 17.04 -0.86
N GLU A 279 -6.73 16.79 -0.16
CA GLU A 279 -5.94 17.84 0.48
C GLU A 279 -5.43 18.88 -0.52
N LEU A 280 -4.93 18.41 -1.67
CA LEU A 280 -4.46 19.29 -2.75
C LEU A 280 -5.60 20.07 -3.40
N CYS A 281 -6.76 19.45 -3.63
CA CYS A 281 -7.94 20.12 -4.18
C CYS A 281 -8.45 21.22 -3.23
N GLU A 282 -8.59 20.93 -1.93
CA GLU A 282 -9.10 21.89 -0.96
C GLU A 282 -8.17 23.10 -0.83
N ARG A 283 -6.87 22.88 -0.75
CA ARG A 283 -5.88 23.96 -0.56
C ARG A 283 -5.73 24.86 -1.77
N THR A 284 -6.01 24.35 -2.96
CA THR A 284 -5.82 25.09 -4.21
C THR A 284 -7.14 25.60 -4.78
N ARG A 285 -8.27 25.32 -4.11
CA ARG A 285 -9.61 25.73 -4.54
C ARG A 285 -9.68 27.25 -4.77
N ASN A 286 -10.23 27.65 -5.92
CA ASN A 286 -10.40 29.05 -6.32
C ASN A 286 -9.08 29.85 -6.37
N SER A 287 -7.96 29.20 -6.66
CA SER A 287 -6.64 29.84 -6.79
C SER A 287 -6.06 29.66 -8.20
N VAL A 288 -4.99 30.41 -8.50
CA VAL A 288 -4.26 30.29 -9.78
C VAL A 288 -3.63 28.91 -9.99
N CYS A 289 -3.33 28.19 -8.90
CA CYS A 289 -2.78 26.85 -8.92
C CYS A 289 -3.83 25.77 -8.66
N GLN A 290 -5.12 26.05 -8.90
CA GLN A 290 -6.20 25.09 -8.68
C GLN A 290 -5.89 23.74 -9.34
N TYR A 291 -5.88 22.70 -8.51
CA TYR A 291 -5.58 21.34 -8.89
C TYR A 291 -6.80 20.62 -9.46
N SER A 292 -6.55 19.72 -10.42
CA SER A 292 -7.54 18.81 -10.99
C SER A 292 -6.85 17.49 -11.32
N LYS A 293 -7.36 16.37 -10.78
CA LYS A 293 -6.83 15.03 -11.08
C LYS A 293 -6.88 14.74 -12.58
N LYS A 294 -7.95 15.13 -13.28
CA LYS A 294 -8.14 14.77 -14.71
C LYS A 294 -7.18 15.47 -15.67
N ARG A 295 -6.74 16.67 -15.33
CA ARG A 295 -5.88 17.49 -16.19
C ARG A 295 -5.08 18.47 -15.33
N LEU A 296 -3.77 18.43 -15.48
CA LEU A 296 -2.88 19.28 -14.70
C LEU A 296 -2.99 20.74 -15.12
N ASN A 297 -2.99 21.64 -14.13
CA ASN A 297 -2.94 23.09 -14.36
C ASN A 297 -1.52 23.51 -14.78
N ASP A 298 -1.40 24.38 -15.79
CA ASP A 298 -0.12 24.88 -16.33
C ASP A 298 0.81 25.47 -15.26
N TYR A 299 0.27 25.94 -14.13
CA TYR A 299 1.05 26.35 -12.96
C TYR A 299 2.09 25.30 -12.52
N TYR A 300 1.71 24.01 -12.57
CA TYR A 300 2.57 22.90 -12.19
C TYR A 300 3.60 22.53 -13.26
N LEU A 301 3.42 23.03 -14.50
CA LEU A 301 4.34 22.87 -15.63
C LEU A 301 5.33 24.03 -15.77
N THR A 302 5.21 25.07 -14.93
CA THR A 302 6.21 26.14 -14.91
C THR A 302 7.58 25.61 -14.47
N LYS A 303 8.66 26.19 -15.00
CA LYS A 303 10.04 25.79 -14.69
C LYS A 303 10.30 25.64 -13.19
N GLY A 304 9.82 26.59 -12.37
CA GLY A 304 9.99 26.54 -10.91
C GLY A 304 9.24 25.39 -10.23
N SER A 305 8.02 25.09 -10.66
CA SER A 305 7.24 23.95 -10.14
C SER A 305 7.86 22.62 -10.55
N VAL A 306 8.24 22.49 -11.83
CA VAL A 306 8.91 21.30 -12.36
C VAL A 306 10.22 21.02 -11.64
N GLU A 307 11.06 22.03 -11.43
CA GLU A 307 12.33 21.88 -10.70
C GLU A 307 12.12 21.42 -9.25
N LYS A 308 11.11 21.96 -8.55
CA LYS A 308 10.77 21.54 -7.18
C LYS A 308 10.33 20.07 -7.12
N ILE A 309 9.41 19.66 -8.00
CA ILE A 309 8.91 18.28 -8.04
C ILE A 309 10.04 17.33 -8.47
N LYS A 310 10.82 17.70 -9.49
CA LYS A 310 11.97 16.91 -9.95
C LYS A 310 13.01 16.68 -8.85
N LYS A 311 13.22 17.65 -7.95
CA LYS A 311 14.20 17.55 -6.85
C LYS A 311 13.89 16.41 -5.87
N ILE A 312 12.62 16.09 -5.65
CA ILE A 312 12.19 15.03 -4.72
C ILE A 312 12.12 13.64 -5.35
N LEU A 313 12.22 13.53 -6.68
CA LEU A 313 12.29 12.24 -7.36
C LEU A 313 13.62 11.52 -7.01
N PRO A 314 13.68 10.18 -7.10
CA PRO A 314 14.94 9.44 -7.05
C PRO A 314 15.94 9.91 -8.11
N ASP A 315 17.23 10.00 -7.77
CA ASP A 315 18.27 10.53 -8.68
C ASP A 315 18.36 9.79 -10.01
N ASP A 316 18.09 8.49 -9.99
CA ASP A 316 18.16 7.60 -11.15
C ASP A 316 16.92 7.65 -12.06
N ILE A 317 15.92 8.48 -11.73
CA ILE A 317 14.86 8.86 -12.68
C ILE A 317 14.83 10.36 -13.01
N LYS A 318 15.75 11.16 -12.48
CA LYS A 318 15.81 12.60 -12.79
C LYS A 318 16.25 12.85 -14.22
#